data_AF-A0A8T2VWZ8-F1
#
_entry.id   AF-A0A8T2VWZ8-F1
#
_cell.length_a   1.000
_cell.length_b   1.000
_cell.length_c   1.000
_cell.angle_alpha   90.00
_cell.angle_beta   90.00
_cell.angle_gamma   90.00
#
_symmetry.space_group_name_H-M   'P 1'
#
loop_
_entity.id
_entity.type
_entity.pdbx_description
1 polymer ?
#
loop_
_entity_poly.entity_id
_entity_poly.type
_entity_poly.pdbx_seq_one_letter_code
_entity_poly.pdbx_strand_id
1 'polypeptide(L)'
;MLQDGIFFCDGRNIALAAMAVVIVYLLTSSSAPNNLVWEANTPIILKPSQLAAGLGRRHFDTDPLIVPREAKNLEEFLKELKPALDMRQLTYRPVELIFNNKHYLTDLPHPSCSGLWLEFGVFTGSTLNLTAEFRERFCGPDSGRVYGFDTFTGLPEDWAGGFGQGAFSLNGEFPYVRHNIELVKGLFSDSLPPWMEARKAENNGRFPPITYLHIDCDLYAGSKDALELLKEHIVPGCVLIFDELLHYPEYKEHEVKALWEFLNGTGRKVEVIGVMGPVSPEKPAEAVDLDLTVHSQMSWQYQSVAFVVL
;
A
#
# COMPACT_ATOMS: atom_id res chain seq x y z
N MET A 1 3.47 -19.35 43.23
CA MET A 1 2.81 -20.67 43.31
C MET A 1 1.46 -20.54 42.63
N LEU A 2 1.22 -21.37 41.62
CA LEU A 2 -0.02 -21.48 40.88
C LEU A 2 -1.06 -22.19 41.75
N GLN A 3 -2.26 -21.63 41.82
CA GLN A 3 -3.48 -22.39 42.14
C GLN A 3 -4.58 -21.91 41.19
N ASP A 4 -5.18 -22.89 40.51
CA ASP A 4 -6.47 -22.84 39.81
C ASP A 4 -6.59 -22.13 38.44
N GLY A 5 -5.58 -22.28 37.58
CA GLY A 5 -5.75 -22.64 36.16
C GLY A 5 -6.78 -21.92 35.26
N ILE A 6 -7.26 -20.72 35.60
CA ILE A 6 -8.26 -19.99 34.82
C ILE A 6 -7.77 -18.55 34.60
N PHE A 7 -7.43 -18.22 33.36
CA PHE A 7 -7.18 -16.85 32.93
C PHE A 7 -8.49 -16.24 32.41
N PHE A 8 -8.96 -15.17 33.05
CA PHE A 8 -9.96 -14.29 32.45
C PHE A 8 -9.24 -13.26 31.57
N CYS A 9 -9.50 -13.29 30.27
CA CYS A 9 -9.05 -12.26 29.34
C CYS A 9 -10.20 -11.28 29.10
N ASP A 10 -10.03 -10.04 29.55
CA ASP A 10 -10.91 -8.93 29.16
C ASP A 10 -10.58 -8.51 27.71
N GLY A 11 -11.61 -8.30 26.90
CA GLY A 11 -11.61 -8.45 25.45
C GLY A 11 -10.96 -7.34 24.63
N ARG A 12 -9.73 -6.90 24.95
CA ARG A 12 -9.06 -5.79 24.22
C ARG A 12 -7.68 -6.07 23.65
N ASN A 13 -7.13 -7.30 23.71
CA ASN A 13 -5.80 -7.57 23.14
C ASN A 13 -5.68 -8.98 22.55
N ILE A 14 -5.86 -9.10 21.23
CA ILE A 14 -5.74 -10.35 20.48
C ILE A 14 -4.25 -10.80 20.38
N ALA A 15 -3.30 -9.86 20.44
CA ALA A 15 -1.86 -10.15 20.41
C ALA A 15 -1.36 -10.94 21.65
N LEU A 16 -1.95 -10.70 22.83
CA LEU A 16 -1.63 -11.45 24.05
C LEU A 16 -2.20 -12.89 24.01
N ALA A 17 -3.34 -13.09 23.33
CA ALA A 17 -3.91 -14.42 23.15
C ALA A 17 -3.02 -15.31 22.25
N ALA A 18 -2.45 -14.74 21.18
CA ALA A 18 -1.53 -15.46 20.30
C ALA A 18 -0.22 -15.86 21.02
N MET A 19 0.34 -14.97 21.86
CA MET A 19 1.48 -15.33 22.72
C MET A 19 1.12 -16.43 23.73
N ALA A 20 -0.08 -16.39 24.31
CA ALA A 20 -0.53 -17.42 25.25
C ALA A 20 -0.70 -18.79 24.58
N VAL A 21 -1.19 -18.87 23.34
CA VAL A 21 -1.32 -20.13 22.59
C VAL A 21 0.05 -20.75 22.30
N VAL A 22 1.05 -19.94 21.94
CA VAL A 22 2.43 -20.41 21.70
C VAL A 22 3.09 -20.89 22.99
N ILE A 23 2.86 -20.22 24.11
CA ILE A 23 3.36 -20.62 25.43
C ILE A 23 2.76 -21.97 25.88
N VAL A 24 1.46 -22.20 25.65
CA VAL A 24 0.79 -23.47 25.98
C VAL A 24 1.27 -24.62 25.09
N TYR A 25 1.53 -24.37 23.80
CA TYR A 25 2.00 -25.39 22.87
C TYR A 25 3.45 -25.83 23.16
N LEU A 26 4.32 -24.91 23.57
CA LEU A 26 5.72 -25.21 23.88
C LEU A 26 5.89 -25.87 25.27
N LEU A 27 5.07 -25.51 26.26
CA LEU A 27 5.09 -26.12 27.60
C LEU A 27 4.52 -27.55 27.64
N THR A 28 3.78 -27.97 26.61
CA THR A 28 3.19 -29.32 26.51
C THR A 28 3.96 -30.27 25.59
N SER A 29 4.96 -29.78 24.85
CA SER A 29 5.82 -30.61 24.00
C SER A 29 7.08 -31.07 24.75
N SER A 30 7.22 -32.37 24.99
CA SER A 30 8.28 -32.99 25.80
C SER A 30 9.67 -33.05 25.14
N SER A 31 9.99 -32.12 24.22
CA SER A 31 11.22 -32.22 23.41
C SER A 31 11.87 -30.87 23.03
N ALA A 32 11.93 -29.91 23.95
CA ALA A 32 12.77 -28.73 23.76
C ALA A 32 14.18 -28.95 24.37
N PRO A 33 15.28 -28.78 23.61
CA PRO A 33 16.64 -28.86 24.15
C PRO A 33 16.97 -27.64 25.03
N ASN A 34 17.63 -27.90 26.17
CA ASN A 34 17.86 -27.00 27.30
C ASN A 34 18.80 -25.78 27.08
N ASN A 35 19.13 -25.38 25.86
CA ASN A 35 20.08 -24.27 25.61
C ASN A 35 19.58 -23.28 24.54
N LEU A 36 18.45 -22.60 24.81
CA LEU A 36 18.10 -21.36 24.10
C LEU A 36 18.27 -20.17 25.03
N VAL A 37 19.35 -19.43 24.83
CA VAL A 37 19.52 -18.07 25.37
C VAL A 37 18.74 -17.14 24.44
N TRP A 38 17.71 -16.48 24.97
CA TRP A 38 16.93 -15.50 24.22
C TRP A 38 17.54 -14.11 24.43
N GLU A 39 18.17 -13.55 23.40
CA GLU A 39 18.52 -12.12 23.38
C GLU A 39 17.26 -11.30 23.01
N ALA A 40 16.87 -10.40 23.90
CA ALA A 40 15.58 -9.71 23.94
C ALA A 40 15.29 -8.72 22.78
N ASN A 41 16.07 -8.71 21.70
CA ASN A 41 15.95 -7.74 20.60
C ASN A 41 15.97 -8.35 19.19
N THR A 42 15.64 -9.63 19.03
CA THR A 42 15.51 -10.22 17.68
C THR A 42 14.09 -9.97 17.16
N PRO A 43 13.88 -9.20 16.06
CA PRO A 43 12.55 -9.06 15.47
C PRO A 43 12.05 -10.42 15.02
N ILE A 44 10.81 -10.77 15.39
CA ILE A 44 10.16 -11.99 14.94
C ILE A 44 9.83 -11.82 13.45
N ILE A 45 10.71 -12.32 12.59
CA ILE A 45 10.43 -12.43 11.16
C ILE A 45 9.45 -13.60 11.00
N LEU A 46 8.16 -13.30 10.91
CA LEU A 46 7.15 -14.30 10.55
C LEU A 46 7.46 -14.80 9.13
N LYS A 47 7.69 -16.11 8.99
CA LYS A 47 7.85 -16.72 7.66
C LYS A 47 6.51 -16.62 6.89
N PRO A 48 6.51 -16.46 5.56
CA PRO A 48 5.27 -16.38 4.76
C PRO A 48 4.30 -17.55 5.01
N SER A 49 4.82 -18.73 5.34
CA SER A 49 4.03 -19.92 5.69
C SER A 49 3.24 -19.78 7.00
N GLN A 50 3.62 -18.88 7.90
CA GLN A 50 2.92 -18.59 9.15
C GLN A 50 1.83 -17.52 8.97
N LEU A 51 1.97 -16.62 7.99
CA LEU A 51 0.85 -15.77 7.54
C LEU A 51 -0.29 -16.63 6.96
N ALA A 52 0.07 -17.68 6.21
CA ALA A 52 -0.90 -18.60 5.62
C ALA A 52 -1.70 -19.43 6.66
N ALA A 53 -1.14 -19.69 7.85
CA ALA A 53 -1.78 -20.50 8.88
C ALA A 53 -2.87 -19.76 9.68
N GLY A 54 -2.84 -18.41 9.68
CA GLY A 54 -3.89 -17.56 10.27
C GLY A 54 -5.06 -17.27 9.33
N LEU A 55 -4.96 -17.63 8.04
CA LEU A 55 -6.00 -17.48 7.03
C LEU A 55 -7.00 -18.65 7.08
N GLY A 56 -7.55 -18.95 8.26
CA GLY A 56 -8.66 -19.90 8.37
C GLY A 56 -9.82 -19.45 7.48
N ARG A 57 -10.13 -20.26 6.44
CA ARG A 57 -11.30 -20.14 5.54
C ARG A 57 -11.88 -18.74 5.41
N ARG A 58 -11.11 -17.75 4.94
CA ARG A 58 -11.72 -16.49 4.51
C ARG A 58 -12.56 -16.77 3.27
N HIS A 59 -13.85 -16.52 3.36
CA HIS A 59 -14.73 -16.54 2.21
C HIS A 59 -14.58 -15.19 1.50
N PHE A 60 -13.74 -15.15 0.47
CA PHE A 60 -13.45 -13.95 -0.33
C PHE A 60 -14.71 -13.25 -0.88
N ASP A 61 -15.81 -13.99 -1.02
CA ASP A 61 -17.07 -13.48 -1.57
C ASP A 61 -17.96 -12.81 -0.51
N THR A 62 -17.70 -13.06 0.78
CA THR A 62 -18.51 -12.53 1.88
C THR A 62 -17.79 -11.51 2.75
N ASP A 63 -16.46 -11.40 2.62
CA ASP A 63 -15.68 -10.40 3.35
C ASP A 63 -15.99 -9.01 2.79
N PRO A 64 -16.57 -8.09 3.58
CA PRO A 64 -16.97 -6.79 3.08
C PRO A 64 -15.78 -5.90 2.69
N LEU A 65 -14.57 -6.22 3.14
CA LEU A 65 -13.34 -5.48 2.82
C LEU A 65 -12.72 -5.91 1.49
N ILE A 66 -13.20 -7.00 0.89
CA ILE A 66 -12.64 -7.59 -0.32
C ILE A 66 -13.52 -7.24 -1.52
N VAL A 67 -12.92 -6.69 -2.57
CA VAL A 67 -13.56 -6.26 -3.82
C VAL A 67 -12.70 -6.59 -5.04
N PRO A 68 -13.26 -6.74 -6.25
CA PRO A 68 -14.70 -6.87 -6.51
C PRO A 68 -15.24 -8.21 -5.98
N ARG A 69 -16.54 -8.22 -5.67
CA ARG A 69 -17.31 -9.43 -5.34
C ARG A 69 -18.08 -9.90 -6.57
N GLU A 70 -19.16 -9.20 -6.91
CA GLU A 70 -20.08 -9.57 -7.98
C GLU A 70 -20.24 -8.45 -9.04
N ALA A 71 -19.56 -7.33 -8.85
CA ALA A 71 -19.59 -6.19 -9.76
C ALA A 71 -19.26 -6.61 -11.20
N LYS A 72 -20.07 -6.13 -12.15
CA LYS A 72 -19.91 -6.39 -13.59
C LYS A 72 -19.52 -5.14 -14.37
N ASN A 73 -19.52 -3.98 -13.71
CA ASN A 73 -19.20 -2.69 -14.27
C ASN A 73 -18.68 -1.76 -13.16
N LEU A 74 -18.10 -0.62 -13.57
CA LEU A 74 -17.51 0.35 -12.67
C LEU A 74 -18.53 0.88 -11.63
N GLU A 75 -19.79 1.09 -12.02
CA GLU A 75 -20.79 1.61 -11.09
C GLU A 75 -21.12 0.62 -9.96
N GLU A 76 -21.23 -0.66 -10.29
CA GLU A 76 -21.39 -1.73 -9.31
C GLU A 76 -20.14 -1.89 -8.44
N PHE A 77 -18.94 -1.79 -9.03
CA PHE A 77 -17.68 -1.84 -8.28
C PHE A 77 -17.60 -0.71 -7.24
N LEU A 78 -17.97 0.52 -7.61
CA LEU A 78 -17.99 1.65 -6.68
C LEU A 78 -18.99 1.43 -5.53
N LYS A 79 -20.14 0.78 -5.80
CA LYS A 79 -21.12 0.41 -4.76
C LYS A 79 -20.56 -0.64 -3.79
N GLU A 80 -19.73 -1.56 -4.27
CA GLU A 80 -19.05 -2.56 -3.44
C GLU A 80 -17.87 -1.99 -2.65
N LEU A 81 -17.12 -1.06 -3.26
CA LEU A 81 -15.93 -0.43 -2.71
C LEU A 81 -16.29 0.52 -1.55
N LYS A 82 -17.34 1.34 -1.70
CA LYS A 82 -17.68 2.38 -0.71
C LYS A 82 -17.82 1.84 0.73
N PRO A 83 -18.57 0.76 1.01
CA PRO A 83 -18.67 0.24 2.39
C PRO A 83 -17.32 -0.20 2.96
N ALA A 84 -16.43 -0.78 2.14
CA ALA A 84 -15.10 -1.18 2.57
C ALA A 84 -14.24 0.03 2.98
N LEU A 85 -14.35 1.12 2.20
CA LEU A 85 -13.71 2.40 2.50
C LEU A 85 -14.25 3.04 3.79
N ASP A 86 -15.57 3.05 3.97
CA ASP A 86 -16.21 3.57 5.18
C ASP A 86 -15.74 2.81 6.44
N MET A 87 -15.45 1.51 6.33
CA MET A 87 -14.93 0.66 7.43
C MET A 87 -13.44 0.85 7.72
N ARG A 88 -12.67 1.43 6.79
CA ARG A 88 -11.20 1.53 6.88
C ARG A 88 -10.71 2.98 6.74
N GLN A 89 -11.39 3.91 7.42
CA GLN A 89 -10.94 5.30 7.45
C GLN A 89 -9.67 5.47 8.28
N LEU A 90 -8.74 6.25 7.74
CA LEU A 90 -7.43 6.55 8.31
C LEU A 90 -7.33 8.03 8.65
N THR A 91 -6.54 8.33 9.69
CA THR A 91 -6.22 9.72 10.11
C THR A 91 -5.20 10.39 9.19
N TYR A 92 -4.36 9.60 8.52
CA TYR A 92 -3.30 10.07 7.62
C TYR A 92 -3.46 9.41 6.24
N ARG A 93 -2.74 9.92 5.24
CA ARG A 93 -2.69 9.25 3.93
C ARG A 93 -2.14 7.83 4.11
N PRO A 94 -2.65 6.83 3.37
CA PRO A 94 -2.16 5.47 3.47
C PRO A 94 -0.63 5.34 3.29
N VAL A 95 -0.04 6.05 2.33
CA VAL A 95 1.42 6.05 2.10
C VAL A 95 2.18 6.53 3.34
N GLU A 96 1.70 7.58 4.00
CA GLU A 96 2.29 8.09 5.23
C GLU A 96 2.09 7.09 6.37
N LEU A 97 0.91 6.50 6.51
CA LEU A 97 0.63 5.58 7.61
C LEU A 97 1.46 4.28 7.51
N ILE A 98 1.58 3.73 6.30
CA ILE A 98 2.30 2.46 6.04
C ILE A 98 3.82 2.65 6.18
N PHE A 99 4.35 3.80 5.76
CA PHE A 99 5.80 4.04 5.69
C PHE A 99 6.36 5.03 6.73
N ASN A 100 5.52 5.62 7.59
CA ASN A 100 6.01 6.50 8.65
C ASN A 100 6.55 5.70 9.86
N ASN A 101 7.78 6.07 10.22
CA ASN A 101 8.60 5.49 11.27
C ASN A 101 8.02 5.55 12.70
N LYS A 102 6.92 6.27 12.95
CA LYS A 102 6.25 6.25 14.28
C LYS A 102 5.25 5.11 14.44
N HIS A 103 4.86 4.48 13.33
CA HIS A 103 3.76 3.51 13.26
C HIS A 103 4.22 2.12 12.80
N TYR A 104 5.51 1.78 12.97
CA TYR A 104 6.08 0.44 12.70
C TYR A 104 5.32 -0.75 13.32
N LEU A 105 4.39 -0.47 14.23
CA LEU A 105 3.59 -1.43 14.98
C LEU A 105 2.10 -1.36 14.62
N THR A 106 1.74 -0.85 13.44
CA THR A 106 0.38 -1.02 12.96
C THR A 106 0.21 -2.46 12.49
N ASP A 107 -0.92 -3.09 12.78
CA ASP A 107 -1.32 -4.40 12.23
C ASP A 107 -1.59 -4.32 10.70
N LEU A 108 -1.07 -3.29 10.02
CA LEU A 108 -1.26 -3.08 8.60
C LEU A 108 -0.26 -3.93 7.81
N PRO A 109 -0.68 -4.43 6.64
CA PRO A 109 0.19 -5.22 5.78
C PRO A 109 1.32 -4.36 5.22
N HIS A 110 2.55 -4.86 5.32
CA HIS A 110 3.73 -4.27 4.71
C HIS A 110 4.11 -5.00 3.42
N PRO A 111 4.69 -4.30 2.42
CA PRO A 111 5.20 -4.95 1.22
C PRO A 111 6.31 -5.94 1.55
N SER A 112 6.39 -7.05 0.81
CA SER A 112 7.54 -7.95 0.89
C SER A 112 8.82 -7.23 0.44
N CYS A 113 9.92 -7.51 1.14
CA CYS A 113 11.26 -7.00 0.82
C CYS A 113 11.89 -7.66 -0.42
N SER A 114 11.37 -8.79 -0.87
CA SER A 114 11.96 -9.59 -1.96
C SER A 114 11.49 -9.20 -3.37
N GLY A 115 10.65 -8.18 -3.50
CA GLY A 115 10.08 -7.74 -4.77
C GLY A 115 10.47 -6.32 -5.17
N LEU A 116 9.92 -5.90 -6.30
CA LEU A 116 10.04 -4.54 -6.81
C LEU A 116 9.05 -3.61 -6.12
N TRP A 117 9.53 -2.38 -5.86
CA TRP A 117 8.77 -1.29 -5.26
C TRP A 117 8.79 -0.13 -6.25
N LEU A 118 7.62 0.21 -6.79
CA LEU A 118 7.47 1.13 -7.91
C LEU A 118 6.50 2.26 -7.56
N GLU A 119 6.83 3.48 -7.99
CA GLU A 119 5.96 4.67 -7.92
C GLU A 119 5.82 5.29 -9.32
N PHE A 120 4.59 5.62 -9.71
CA PHE A 120 4.24 6.23 -10.99
C PHE A 120 3.67 7.63 -10.75
N GLY A 121 4.43 8.64 -11.17
CA GLY A 121 4.27 10.03 -10.75
C GLY A 121 5.13 10.29 -9.52
N VAL A 122 6.21 11.06 -9.72
CA VAL A 122 7.26 11.30 -8.71
C VAL A 122 7.29 12.77 -8.32
N PHE A 123 7.10 13.68 -9.27
CA PHE A 123 7.31 15.12 -9.10
C PHE A 123 8.63 15.43 -8.38
N THR A 124 8.59 15.92 -7.14
CA THR A 124 9.77 16.26 -6.32
C THR A 124 10.35 15.07 -5.55
N GLY A 125 9.69 13.90 -5.58
CA GLY A 125 10.14 12.65 -4.98
C GLY A 125 9.87 12.52 -3.47
N SER A 126 8.94 13.30 -2.91
CA SER A 126 8.69 13.28 -1.45
C SER A 126 8.24 11.90 -0.94
N THR A 127 7.23 11.30 -1.57
CA THR A 127 6.73 9.94 -1.29
C THR A 127 7.76 8.87 -1.64
N LEU A 128 8.42 8.99 -2.79
CA LEU A 128 9.50 8.09 -3.20
C LEU A 128 10.64 8.01 -2.17
N ASN A 129 11.07 9.16 -1.65
CA ASN A 129 12.12 9.25 -0.63
C ASN A 129 11.68 8.63 0.70
N LEU A 130 10.42 8.85 1.12
CA LEU A 130 9.84 8.22 2.31
C LEU A 130 9.84 6.70 2.17
N THR A 131 9.34 6.19 1.05
CA THR A 131 9.28 4.77 0.72
C THR A 131 10.67 4.13 0.69
N ALA A 132 11.65 4.81 0.08
CA ALA A 132 13.03 4.32 0.00
C ALA A 132 13.75 4.32 1.34
N GLU A 133 13.52 5.31 2.21
CA GLU A 133 14.01 5.28 3.59
C GLU A 133 13.39 4.11 4.36
N PHE A 134 12.08 3.93 4.26
CA PHE A 134 11.39 2.85 4.95
C PHE A 134 11.94 1.49 4.51
N ARG A 135 12.11 1.26 3.20
CA ARG A 135 12.65 0.01 2.67
C ARG A 135 14.02 -0.30 3.26
N GLU A 136 14.94 0.66 3.22
CA GLU A 136 16.29 0.50 3.77
C GLU A 136 16.27 0.14 5.26
N ARG A 137 15.40 0.78 6.04
CA ARG A 137 15.30 0.56 7.49
C ARG A 137 14.62 -0.76 7.85
N PHE A 138 13.53 -1.09 7.15
CA PHE A 138 12.69 -2.25 7.45
C PHE A 138 13.26 -3.55 6.85
N CYS A 139 13.75 -3.47 5.61
CA CYS A 139 14.28 -4.63 4.88
C CYS A 139 15.81 -4.77 5.00
N GLY A 140 16.50 -3.75 5.50
CA GLY A 140 17.96 -3.71 5.62
C GLY A 140 18.65 -2.93 4.48
N PRO A 141 19.95 -2.60 4.67
CA PRO A 141 20.69 -1.74 3.73
C PRO A 141 20.86 -2.34 2.33
N ASP A 142 20.86 -3.67 2.21
CA ASP A 142 21.01 -4.39 0.93
C ASP A 142 19.66 -4.77 0.30
N SER A 143 18.56 -4.17 0.76
CA SER A 143 17.19 -4.52 0.34
C SER A 143 16.81 -4.14 -1.09
N GLY A 144 17.73 -3.52 -1.83
CA GLY A 144 17.54 -3.11 -3.22
C GLY A 144 16.93 -1.72 -3.38
N ARG A 145 16.70 -1.34 -4.65
CA ARG A 145 16.25 0.00 -5.03
C ARG A 145 14.73 0.14 -5.06
N VAL A 146 14.25 1.36 -4.84
CA VAL A 146 12.90 1.81 -5.18
C VAL A 146 12.96 2.55 -6.52
N TYR A 147 11.95 2.38 -7.37
CA TYR A 147 11.94 2.93 -8.72
C TYR A 147 10.81 3.95 -8.88
N GLY A 148 11.14 5.13 -9.41
CA GLY A 148 10.17 6.19 -9.70
C GLY A 148 10.08 6.47 -11.19
N PHE A 149 8.86 6.51 -11.74
CA PHE A 149 8.59 6.79 -13.15
C PHE A 149 7.88 8.13 -13.28
N ASP A 150 8.40 9.04 -14.10
CA ASP A 150 7.79 10.34 -14.35
C ASP A 150 8.28 10.92 -15.69
N THR A 151 7.51 11.81 -16.30
CA THR A 151 7.97 12.59 -17.46
C THR A 151 9.01 13.64 -17.04
N PHE A 152 8.90 14.14 -15.81
CA PHE A 152 9.55 15.33 -15.24
C PHE A 152 9.25 16.62 -16.02
N THR A 153 8.43 16.55 -17.07
CA THR A 153 7.93 17.68 -17.86
C THR A 153 6.51 18.07 -17.46
N GLY A 154 5.94 17.40 -16.45
CA GLY A 154 4.60 17.62 -15.94
C GLY A 154 3.54 16.78 -16.66
N LEU A 155 2.27 17.07 -16.36
CA LEU A 155 1.13 16.36 -16.94
C LEU A 155 1.14 16.43 -18.47
N PRO A 156 0.91 15.31 -19.18
CA PRO A 156 0.86 15.29 -20.63
C PRO A 156 -0.40 15.95 -21.21
N GLU A 157 -1.47 16.05 -20.40
CA GLU A 157 -2.77 16.64 -20.75
C GLU A 157 -3.42 17.29 -19.51
N ASP A 158 -4.54 17.98 -19.71
CA ASP A 158 -5.29 18.59 -18.62
C ASP A 158 -5.95 17.52 -17.72
N TRP A 159 -5.91 17.72 -16.42
CA TRP A 159 -6.56 16.87 -15.43
C TRP A 159 -7.79 17.56 -14.83
N ALA A 160 -8.91 16.83 -14.76
CA ALA A 160 -10.17 17.31 -14.19
C ALA A 160 -10.08 17.69 -12.70
N GLY A 161 -9.01 17.27 -11.99
CA GLY A 161 -8.64 17.76 -10.66
C GLY A 161 -8.19 19.24 -10.62
N GLY A 162 -8.25 19.96 -11.75
CA GLY A 162 -8.02 21.41 -11.79
C GLY A 162 -6.57 21.82 -12.09
N PHE A 163 -5.75 20.88 -12.58
CA PHE A 163 -4.40 21.14 -13.04
C PHE A 163 -4.31 20.95 -14.56
N GLY A 164 -3.70 21.91 -15.25
CA GLY A 164 -3.53 21.85 -16.71
C GLY A 164 -2.27 21.09 -17.13
N GLN A 165 -2.17 20.85 -18.44
CA GLN A 165 -0.98 20.30 -19.08
C GLN A 165 0.31 21.05 -18.63
N GLY A 166 1.35 20.28 -18.31
CA GLY A 166 2.62 20.80 -17.81
C GLY A 166 2.63 21.17 -16.33
N ALA A 167 1.51 21.04 -15.61
CA ALA A 167 1.53 21.09 -14.14
C ALA A 167 2.50 20.06 -13.58
N PHE A 168 3.11 20.38 -12.44
CA PHE A 168 4.13 19.55 -11.78
C PHE A 168 5.42 19.33 -12.59
N SER A 169 5.70 20.16 -13.58
CA SER A 169 6.94 20.10 -14.34
C SER A 169 8.16 20.51 -13.51
N LEU A 170 9.24 19.74 -13.65
CA LEU A 170 10.59 20.11 -13.20
C LEU A 170 11.47 20.53 -14.39
N ASN A 171 10.85 21.01 -15.48
CA ASN A 171 11.51 21.35 -16.74
C ASN A 171 12.30 20.17 -17.35
N GLY A 172 11.87 18.94 -17.05
CA GLY A 172 12.53 17.71 -17.48
C GLY A 172 13.76 17.33 -16.64
N GLU A 173 14.07 18.06 -15.58
CA GLU A 173 15.21 17.73 -14.71
C GLU A 173 14.81 16.74 -13.62
N PHE A 174 15.76 15.91 -13.20
CA PHE A 174 15.54 15.00 -12.08
C PHE A 174 15.56 15.75 -10.74
N PRO A 175 14.63 15.45 -9.82
CA PRO A 175 14.71 15.93 -8.46
C PRO A 175 15.89 15.28 -7.72
N TYR A 176 16.30 15.91 -6.61
CA TYR A 176 17.23 15.27 -5.68
C TYR A 176 16.50 14.15 -4.90
N VAL A 177 17.05 12.94 -4.97
CA VAL A 177 16.49 11.74 -4.32
C VAL A 177 17.57 10.97 -3.57
N ARG A 178 17.14 10.07 -2.67
CA ARG A 178 18.02 9.17 -1.92
C ARG A 178 18.84 8.27 -2.85
N HIS A 179 19.96 7.80 -2.33
CA HIS A 179 20.92 6.96 -3.06
C HIS A 179 20.38 5.59 -3.49
N ASN A 180 19.34 5.08 -2.81
CA ASN A 180 18.69 3.81 -3.11
C ASN A 180 17.44 3.97 -4.00
N ILE A 181 17.34 5.07 -4.74
CA ILE A 181 16.30 5.33 -5.73
C ILE A 181 16.89 5.30 -7.14
N GLU A 182 16.12 4.76 -8.08
CA GLU A 182 16.38 4.89 -9.52
C GLU A 182 15.19 5.57 -10.19
N LEU A 183 15.47 6.66 -10.91
CA LEU A 183 14.45 7.42 -11.65
C LEU A 183 14.45 7.01 -13.12
N VAL A 184 13.25 6.82 -13.66
CA VAL A 184 13.02 6.47 -15.06
C VAL A 184 12.20 7.57 -15.70
N LYS A 185 12.78 8.22 -16.72
CA LYS A 185 12.16 9.35 -17.41
C LYS A 185 11.32 8.90 -18.61
N GLY A 186 10.12 9.47 -18.72
CA GLY A 186 9.28 9.41 -19.91
C GLY A 186 7.84 9.03 -19.62
N LEU A 187 7.00 9.08 -20.65
CA LEU A 187 5.65 8.50 -20.58
C LEU A 187 5.75 7.01 -20.24
N PHE A 188 4.82 6.48 -19.45
CA PHE A 188 4.91 5.11 -18.96
C PHE A 188 4.83 4.09 -20.09
N SER A 189 3.99 4.32 -21.09
CA SER A 189 3.90 3.51 -22.32
C SER A 189 5.23 3.41 -23.08
N ASP A 190 6.08 4.44 -23.02
CA ASP A 190 7.37 4.47 -23.72
C ASP A 190 8.53 3.98 -22.83
N SER A 191 8.51 4.33 -21.54
CA SER A 191 9.64 4.14 -20.64
C SER A 191 9.60 2.81 -19.89
N LEU A 192 8.40 2.28 -19.59
CA LEU A 192 8.26 1.07 -18.80
C LEU A 192 8.67 -0.20 -19.56
N PRO A 193 8.27 -0.42 -20.84
CA PRO A 193 8.68 -1.62 -21.57
C PRO A 193 10.20 -1.84 -21.69
N PRO A 194 11.02 -0.86 -22.13
CA PRO A 194 12.47 -1.06 -22.19
C PRO A 194 13.10 -1.24 -20.81
N TRP A 195 12.58 -0.57 -19.78
CA TRP A 195 13.03 -0.77 -18.40
C TRP A 195 12.73 -2.20 -17.92
N MET A 196 11.55 -2.74 -18.23
CA MET A 196 11.20 -4.12 -17.87
C MET A 196 12.14 -5.14 -18.54
N GLU A 197 12.49 -4.94 -19.81
CA GLU A 197 13.43 -5.82 -20.51
C GLU A 197 14.83 -5.76 -19.89
N ALA A 198 15.30 -4.59 -19.47
CA ALA A 198 16.57 -4.46 -18.76
C ALA A 198 16.57 -5.25 -17.44
N ARG A 199 15.49 -5.14 -16.65
CA ARG A 199 15.35 -5.90 -15.39
C ARG A 199 15.24 -7.41 -15.61
N LYS A 200 14.59 -7.86 -16.70
CA LYS A 200 14.58 -9.28 -17.10
C LYS A 200 15.99 -9.77 -17.41
N ALA A 201 16.75 -9.01 -18.18
CA ALA A 201 18.12 -9.38 -18.57
C ALA A 201 19.03 -9.54 -17.35
N GLU A 202 18.87 -8.68 -16.34
CA GLU A 202 19.62 -8.74 -15.07
C GLU A 202 19.20 -9.91 -14.18
N ASN A 203 18.00 -10.46 -14.38
CA ASN A 203 17.42 -11.49 -13.53
C ASN A 203 17.13 -12.80 -14.31
N ASN A 204 18.14 -13.30 -15.01
CA ASN A 204 18.11 -14.59 -15.73
C ASN A 204 16.90 -14.74 -16.68
N GLY A 205 16.52 -13.66 -17.35
CA GLY A 205 15.40 -13.62 -18.29
C GLY A 205 14.01 -13.55 -17.65
N ARG A 206 13.92 -13.34 -16.33
CA ARG A 206 12.65 -13.25 -15.59
C ARG A 206 12.45 -11.88 -15.00
N PHE A 207 11.27 -11.30 -15.19
CA PHE A 207 10.95 -10.04 -14.52
C PHE A 207 10.62 -10.34 -13.05
N PRO A 208 11.21 -9.62 -12.07
CA PRO A 208 10.94 -9.89 -10.66
C PRO A 208 9.49 -9.58 -10.26
N PRO A 209 8.97 -10.20 -9.18
CA PRO A 209 7.62 -9.90 -8.70
C PRO A 209 7.53 -8.48 -8.14
N ILE A 210 6.37 -7.85 -8.31
CA ILE A 210 6.05 -6.53 -7.76
C ILE A 210 5.28 -6.72 -6.46
N THR A 211 5.82 -6.16 -5.39
CA THR A 211 5.28 -6.31 -4.04
C THR A 211 4.83 -4.97 -3.45
N TYR A 212 5.21 -3.86 -4.07
CA TYR A 212 4.69 -2.53 -3.80
C TYR A 212 4.51 -1.75 -5.10
N LEU A 213 3.32 -1.17 -5.27
CA LEU A 213 2.98 -0.34 -6.41
C LEU A 213 2.19 0.89 -5.92
N HIS A 214 2.70 2.07 -6.23
CA HIS A 214 2.05 3.35 -5.96
C HIS A 214 1.71 4.03 -7.28
N ILE A 215 0.43 4.30 -7.49
CA ILE A 215 -0.12 5.02 -8.62
C ILE A 215 -0.47 6.43 -8.13
N ASP A 216 0.25 7.44 -8.60
CA ASP A 216 0.18 8.84 -8.19
C ASP A 216 0.34 9.74 -9.42
N CYS A 217 -0.41 9.40 -10.48
CA CYS A 217 -0.20 9.98 -11.81
C CYS A 217 -1.41 10.73 -12.36
N ASP A 218 -2.47 10.84 -11.55
CA ASP A 218 -3.74 11.58 -11.76
C ASP A 218 -4.62 11.07 -12.92
N LEU A 219 -3.99 10.70 -14.03
CA LEU A 219 -4.61 10.43 -15.31
C LEU A 219 -4.87 8.95 -15.51
N TYR A 220 -5.99 8.66 -16.18
CA TYR A 220 -6.36 7.31 -16.60
C TYR A 220 -5.28 6.64 -17.44
N ALA A 221 -4.74 7.36 -18.44
CA ALA A 221 -3.77 6.80 -19.37
C ALA A 221 -2.52 6.28 -18.63
N GLY A 222 -1.97 7.08 -17.71
CA GLY A 222 -0.83 6.68 -16.90
C GLY A 222 -1.15 5.49 -15.99
N SER A 223 -2.27 5.56 -15.26
CA SER A 223 -2.70 4.48 -14.35
C SER A 223 -2.90 3.16 -15.09
N LYS A 224 -3.55 3.23 -16.26
CA LYS A 224 -3.82 2.08 -17.12
C LYS A 224 -2.53 1.49 -17.69
N ASP A 225 -1.63 2.32 -18.22
CA ASP A 225 -0.35 1.86 -18.76
C ASP A 225 0.46 1.13 -17.70
N ALA A 226 0.57 1.70 -16.49
CA ALA A 226 1.27 1.08 -15.37
C ALA A 226 0.65 -0.27 -14.98
N LEU A 227 -0.67 -0.33 -14.77
CA LEU A 227 -1.34 -1.55 -14.34
C LEU A 227 -1.33 -2.64 -15.42
N GLU A 228 -1.63 -2.30 -16.67
CA GLU A 228 -1.76 -3.26 -17.78
C GLU A 228 -0.41 -3.87 -18.16
N LEU A 229 0.67 -3.07 -18.21
CA LEU A 229 2.01 -3.55 -18.53
C LEU A 229 2.60 -4.41 -17.40
N LEU A 230 2.21 -4.16 -16.14
CA LEU A 230 2.75 -4.85 -14.97
C LEU A 230 1.88 -6.00 -14.45
N LYS A 231 0.67 -6.19 -14.98
CA LYS A 231 -0.34 -7.08 -14.40
C LYS A 231 0.11 -8.52 -14.15
N GLU A 232 0.98 -9.08 -14.99
CA GLU A 232 1.47 -10.45 -14.83
C GLU A 232 2.51 -10.58 -13.70
N HIS A 233 3.00 -9.46 -13.18
CA HIS A 233 4.07 -9.38 -12.20
C HIS A 233 3.61 -8.84 -10.84
N ILE A 234 2.42 -8.24 -10.76
CA ILE A 234 1.76 -7.87 -9.50
C ILE A 234 1.30 -9.15 -8.79
N VAL A 235 1.95 -9.52 -7.68
CA VAL A 235 1.68 -10.80 -6.98
C VAL A 235 0.72 -10.63 -5.80
N PRO A 236 0.04 -11.70 -5.36
CA PRO A 236 -0.70 -11.68 -4.10
C PRO A 236 0.18 -11.23 -2.93
N GLY A 237 -0.36 -10.38 -2.07
CA GLY A 237 0.38 -9.69 -1.01
C GLY A 237 1.04 -8.38 -1.47
N CYS A 238 0.92 -7.98 -2.74
CA CYS A 238 1.36 -6.66 -3.20
C CYS A 238 0.53 -5.57 -2.50
N VAL A 239 1.21 -4.59 -1.90
CA VAL A 239 0.58 -3.36 -1.41
C VAL A 239 0.41 -2.42 -2.59
N LEU A 240 -0.84 -2.09 -2.92
CA LEU A 240 -1.22 -1.24 -4.03
C LEU A 240 -1.83 0.05 -3.47
N ILE A 241 -1.26 1.20 -3.81
CA ILE A 241 -1.74 2.51 -3.35
C ILE A 241 -2.12 3.34 -4.58
N PHE A 242 -3.25 4.02 -4.50
CA PHE A 242 -3.66 5.08 -5.43
C PHE A 242 -3.73 6.37 -4.65
N ASP A 243 -3.08 7.43 -5.13
CA ASP A 243 -3.11 8.70 -4.41
C ASP A 243 -4.40 9.48 -4.66
N GLU A 244 -4.99 9.28 -5.83
CA GLU A 244 -6.07 10.09 -6.37
C GLU A 244 -7.24 9.23 -6.86
N LEU A 245 -7.74 8.36 -5.97
CA LEU A 245 -8.75 7.38 -6.39
C LEU A 245 -10.17 7.98 -6.49
N LEU A 246 -10.55 8.86 -5.55
CA LEU A 246 -11.94 9.31 -5.40
C LEU A 246 -12.07 10.80 -5.00
N HIS A 247 -13.31 11.31 -5.10
CA HIS A 247 -13.79 12.59 -4.56
C HIS A 247 -13.28 13.89 -5.22
N TYR A 248 -12.98 13.84 -6.51
CA TYR A 248 -12.82 15.02 -7.37
C TYR A 248 -13.71 14.93 -8.62
N PRO A 249 -13.96 16.03 -9.35
CA PRO A 249 -14.73 15.99 -10.59
C PRO A 249 -14.18 14.94 -11.55
N GLU A 250 -15.06 14.15 -12.17
CA GLU A 250 -14.68 13.16 -13.20
C GLU A 250 -13.80 12.00 -12.72
N TYR A 251 -13.52 11.83 -11.42
CA TYR A 251 -12.67 10.72 -10.89
C TYR A 251 -12.98 9.33 -11.46
N LYS A 252 -14.25 9.07 -11.81
CA LYS A 252 -14.71 7.82 -12.43
C LYS A 252 -14.12 7.54 -13.81
N GLU A 253 -13.51 8.54 -14.45
CA GLU A 253 -12.84 8.40 -15.74
C GLU A 253 -11.32 8.24 -15.59
N HIS A 254 -10.79 8.25 -14.35
CA HIS A 254 -9.37 8.28 -14.02
C HIS A 254 -8.91 6.99 -13.29
N GLU A 255 -8.16 7.11 -12.19
CA GLU A 255 -7.47 6.00 -11.53
C GLU A 255 -8.40 4.85 -11.12
N VAL A 256 -9.60 5.16 -10.60
CA VAL A 256 -10.56 4.13 -10.19
C VAL A 256 -11.08 3.29 -11.35
N LYS A 257 -11.13 3.87 -12.55
CA LYS A 257 -11.49 3.15 -13.78
C LYS A 257 -10.38 2.19 -14.17
N ALA A 258 -9.12 2.64 -14.12
CA ALA A 258 -7.96 1.79 -14.38
C ALA A 258 -7.86 0.64 -13.37
N LEU A 259 -8.11 0.90 -12.08
CA LEU A 259 -8.21 -0.12 -11.05
C LEU A 259 -9.30 -1.16 -11.37
N TRP A 260 -10.50 -0.71 -11.70
CA TRP A 260 -11.61 -1.60 -12.06
C TRP A 260 -11.26 -2.48 -13.28
N GLU A 261 -10.73 -1.88 -14.34
CA GLU A 261 -10.33 -2.61 -15.55
C GLU A 261 -9.24 -3.64 -15.27
N PHE A 262 -8.25 -3.31 -14.42
CA PHE A 262 -7.22 -4.24 -13.97
C PHE A 262 -7.79 -5.44 -13.20
N LEU A 263 -8.66 -5.18 -12.20
CA LEU A 263 -9.26 -6.26 -11.39
C LEU A 263 -10.17 -7.14 -12.23
N ASN A 264 -11.03 -6.53 -13.06
CA ASN A 264 -11.92 -7.25 -13.95
C ASN A 264 -11.16 -8.05 -15.03
N GLY A 265 -10.08 -7.48 -15.59
CA GLY A 265 -9.29 -8.13 -16.64
C GLY A 265 -8.41 -9.28 -16.13
N THR A 266 -8.01 -9.26 -14.86
CA THR A 266 -7.13 -10.28 -14.27
C THR A 266 -7.86 -11.28 -13.38
N GLY A 267 -9.09 -10.98 -12.96
CA GLY A 267 -9.82 -11.76 -11.97
C GLY A 267 -9.25 -11.65 -10.55
N ARG A 268 -8.28 -10.75 -10.32
CA ARG A 268 -7.72 -10.49 -8.99
C ARG A 268 -8.75 -9.79 -8.11
N LYS A 269 -8.59 -9.99 -6.80
CA LYS A 269 -9.32 -9.24 -5.78
C LYS A 269 -8.34 -8.38 -5.00
N VAL A 270 -8.86 -7.38 -4.30
CA VAL A 270 -8.11 -6.56 -3.37
C VAL A 270 -8.83 -6.47 -2.03
N GLU A 271 -8.08 -6.51 -0.95
CA GLU A 271 -8.55 -6.13 0.39
C GLU A 271 -8.23 -4.67 0.65
N VAL A 272 -9.21 -3.88 1.09
CA VAL A 272 -9.00 -2.48 1.48
C VAL A 272 -8.18 -2.41 2.77
N ILE A 273 -7.01 -1.78 2.70
CA ILE A 273 -6.17 -1.45 3.87
C ILE A 273 -6.75 -0.21 4.54
N GLY A 274 -6.99 0.85 3.75
CA GLY A 274 -7.66 2.04 4.22
C GLY A 274 -7.58 3.25 3.30
N VAL A 275 -8.33 4.27 3.67
CA VAL A 275 -8.54 5.52 2.92
C VAL A 275 -8.43 6.72 3.85
N MET A 276 -7.85 7.82 3.37
CA MET A 276 -7.91 9.08 4.11
C MET A 276 -9.35 9.61 4.11
N GLY A 277 -9.95 9.73 5.29
CA GLY A 277 -11.33 10.20 5.46
C GLY A 277 -11.48 11.08 6.71
N PRO A 278 -12.56 11.85 6.86
CA PRO A 278 -12.72 12.70 8.03
C PRO A 278 -12.88 11.84 9.28
N VAL A 279 -12.04 12.09 10.28
CA VAL A 279 -12.18 11.44 11.59
C VAL A 279 -13.12 12.29 12.47
N SER A 280 -14.38 11.89 12.76
CA SER A 280 -15.12 12.28 14.01
C SER A 280 -16.53 11.66 14.18
N PRO A 281 -17.07 11.47 15.42
CA PRO A 281 -17.52 12.61 16.26
C PRO A 281 -16.93 12.78 17.68
N GLU A 282 -16.25 11.79 18.30
CA GLU A 282 -16.13 11.78 19.78
C GLU A 282 -14.85 12.37 20.42
N LYS A 283 -13.75 12.68 19.68
CA LYS A 283 -12.49 13.31 20.18
C LYS A 283 -11.80 12.57 21.38
N PRO A 284 -10.55 12.90 21.78
CA PRO A 284 -9.47 13.63 21.11
C PRO A 284 -8.10 12.88 21.12
N ALA A 285 -7.17 13.27 20.26
CA ALA A 285 -5.74 13.24 20.60
C ALA A 285 -5.15 14.61 20.25
N GLU A 286 -5.17 15.48 21.27
CA GLU A 286 -4.45 16.74 21.45
C GLU A 286 -4.55 17.84 20.37
N ALA A 287 -5.06 18.99 20.82
CA ALA A 287 -5.33 20.17 20.02
C ALA A 287 -4.04 20.79 19.47
N VAL A 288 -3.90 20.83 18.15
CA VAL A 288 -3.13 21.88 17.48
C VAL A 288 -4.13 22.92 17.00
N ASP A 289 -4.07 24.08 17.64
CA ASP A 289 -4.85 25.25 17.30
C ASP A 289 -4.37 25.80 15.95
N LEU A 290 -5.26 25.84 14.95
CA LEU A 290 -5.03 26.51 13.68
C LEU A 290 -6.25 27.37 13.38
N ASP A 291 -6.04 28.66 13.60
CA ASP A 291 -6.92 29.79 13.42
C ASP A 291 -7.85 29.64 12.20
N LEU A 292 -9.15 29.56 12.50
CA LEU A 292 -10.25 29.30 11.57
C LEU A 292 -10.71 30.58 10.87
N THR A 293 -9.81 31.23 10.12
CA THR A 293 -10.21 32.27 9.18
C THR A 293 -9.36 32.23 7.91
N VAL A 294 -9.63 31.28 7.00
CA VAL A 294 -9.72 31.48 5.54
C VAL A 294 -10.39 30.22 4.92
N HIS A 295 -11.56 30.46 4.31
CA HIS A 295 -12.27 29.66 3.29
C HIS A 295 -12.57 28.16 3.53
N SER A 296 -13.85 27.95 3.85
CA SER A 296 -14.64 26.77 3.56
C SER A 296 -14.29 26.02 2.25
N GLN A 297 -14.20 24.69 2.38
CA GLN A 297 -14.39 23.66 1.33
C GLN A 297 -13.23 23.31 0.38
N MET A 298 -12.02 23.09 0.90
CA MET A 298 -10.94 22.37 0.18
C MET A 298 -10.44 21.09 0.88
N SER A 299 -11.01 20.71 2.03
CA SER A 299 -10.49 19.62 2.90
C SER A 299 -10.84 18.18 2.45
N TRP A 300 -11.32 18.00 1.22
CA TRP A 300 -11.87 16.73 0.69
C TRP A 300 -11.28 16.33 -0.64
N GLN A 301 -10.41 17.15 -1.19
CA GLN A 301 -9.92 16.93 -2.52
C GLN A 301 -8.89 15.82 -2.37
N TYR A 302 -9.13 14.70 -3.06
CA TYR A 302 -8.12 13.69 -3.41
C TYR A 302 -7.92 12.51 -2.45
N GLN A 303 -8.82 11.52 -2.53
CA GLN A 303 -8.74 10.36 -1.62
C GLN A 303 -7.71 9.31 -2.06
N SER A 304 -6.60 9.32 -1.34
CA SER A 304 -5.60 8.26 -1.35
C SER A 304 -6.13 7.00 -0.66
N VAL A 305 -5.99 5.85 -1.32
CA VAL A 305 -6.47 4.53 -0.86
C VAL A 305 -5.38 3.48 -1.02
N ALA A 306 -5.19 2.66 0.00
CA ALA A 306 -4.32 1.49 -0.05
C ALA A 306 -5.09 0.17 -0.01
N PHE A 307 -4.54 -0.81 -0.70
CA PHE A 307 -5.06 -2.14 -0.88
C PHE A 307 -3.97 -3.20 -0.73
N VAL A 308 -4.37 -4.44 -0.42
CA VAL A 308 -3.54 -5.63 -0.66
C VAL A 308 -4.15 -6.44 -1.80
N VAL A 309 -3.33 -6.81 -2.78
CA VAL A 309 -3.73 -7.71 -3.88
C VAL A 309 -3.86 -9.15 -3.37
N LEU A 310 -4.94 -9.83 -3.77
CA LEU A 310 -5.28 -11.22 -3.41
C LEU A 310 -5.29 -12.13 -4.64
#